data_AF-A0A815TSB9-F1
#
_entry.id   AF-A0A815TSB9-F1
#
_cell.length_a   1.000
_cell.length_b   1.000
_cell.length_c   1.000
_cell.angle_alpha   90.00
_cell.angle_beta   90.00
_cell.angle_gamma   90.00
#
_symmetry.space_group_name_H-M   'P 1'
#
loop_
_entity.id
_entity.type
_entity.pdbx_description
1 polymer ?
#
loop_
_entity_poly.entity_id
_entity_poly.type
_entity_poly.pdbx_seq_one_letter_code
_entity_poly.pdbx_strand_id
1 'polypeptide(L)'
;MVSTYQMLILLLFNQELIWTFEQIQDKTQIRSELLLAILSDLLKNKLLICGDPLTFSSRIKLAENFISDKIRLNLNLPFKSNEQKDRNHLVKAAVNERQMIIQAALVRIMKKR
;
A
#
# COMPACT_ATOMS: atom_id res chain seq x y z
N MET A 1 13.16 1.68 7.63
CA MET A 1 12.37 0.43 7.71
C MET A 1 11.55 0.30 6.43
N VAL A 2 11.18 -0.92 6.05
CA VAL A 2 10.50 -1.23 4.79
C VAL A 2 9.26 -2.05 5.11
N SER A 3 8.14 -1.83 4.42
CA SER A 3 6.92 -2.64 4.62
C SER A 3 7.10 -4.05 4.04
N THR A 4 6.29 -5.02 4.50
CA THR A 4 6.34 -6.41 4.01
C THR A 4 6.15 -6.48 2.49
N TYR A 5 5.22 -5.71 1.94
CA TYR A 5 4.95 -5.68 0.50
C TYR A 5 6.08 -5.01 -0.28
N GLN A 6 6.65 -3.91 0.23
CA GLN A 6 7.83 -3.29 -0.37
C GLN A 6 9.02 -4.25 -0.38
N MET A 7 9.25 -4.97 0.72
CA MET A 7 10.32 -5.97 0.82
C MET A 7 10.12 -7.10 -0.18
N LEU A 8 8.90 -7.62 -0.30
CA LEU A 8 8.58 -8.68 -1.26
C LEU A 8 8.93 -8.28 -2.70
N ILE A 9 8.59 -7.05 -3.09
CA ILE A 9 8.90 -6.52 -4.43
C ILE A 9 10.41 -6.37 -4.62
N LEU A 10 11.13 -5.82 -3.64
CA LEU A 10 12.59 -5.67 -3.72
C LEU A 10 13.31 -7.02 -3.82
N LEU A 11 12.81 -8.06 -3.15
CA LEU A 11 13.38 -9.41 -3.23
C LEU A 11 13.25 -10.05 -4.62
N LEU A 12 12.25 -9.68 -5.43
CA LEU A 12 12.14 -10.16 -6.82
C LEU A 12 13.31 -9.68 -7.68
N PHE A 13 13.85 -8.50 -7.39
CA PHE A 13 14.98 -7.95 -8.14
C PHE A 13 16.32 -8.66 -7.84
N ASN A 14 16.35 -9.57 -6.86
CA ASN A 14 17.50 -10.45 -6.63
C ASN A 14 17.60 -11.58 -7.68
N GLN A 15 16.50 -11.88 -8.40
CA GLN A 15 16.48 -12.90 -9.45
C GLN A 15 16.77 -12.28 -10.82
N GLU A 16 16.04 -11.22 -11.18
CA GLU A 16 16.21 -10.49 -12.43
C GLU A 16 16.14 -8.98 -12.18
N LEU A 17 16.94 -8.20 -12.90
CA LEU A 17 17.02 -6.74 -12.69
C LEU A 17 15.88 -5.95 -13.34
N ILE A 18 15.11 -6.58 -14.24
CA ILE A 18 14.05 -5.94 -15.02
C ILE A 18 12.81 -6.83 -14.94
N TRP A 19 11.70 -6.25 -14.50
CA TRP A 19 10.40 -6.92 -14.44
C TRP A 19 9.32 -6.02 -15.05
N THR A 20 8.29 -6.62 -15.62
CA THR A 20 7.06 -5.88 -16.00
C THR A 20 6.10 -5.81 -14.83
N PHE A 21 5.20 -4.83 -14.85
CA PHE A 21 4.18 -4.69 -13.81
C PHE A 21 3.30 -5.95 -13.71
N GLU A 22 2.87 -6.53 -14.83
CA GLU A 22 2.09 -7.79 -14.86
C GLU A 22 2.86 -8.95 -14.22
N GLN A 23 4.14 -9.13 -14.55
CA GLN A 23 4.96 -10.19 -13.95
C GLN A 23 5.12 -10.01 -12.43
N ILE A 24 5.31 -8.79 -11.95
CA ILE A 24 5.37 -8.50 -10.51
C ILE A 24 4.01 -8.81 -9.87
N GLN A 25 2.91 -8.44 -10.51
CA GLN A 25 1.57 -8.72 -10.02
C GLN A 25 1.33 -10.24 -9.92
N ASP A 26 1.70 -11.00 -10.94
CA ASP A 26 1.53 -12.46 -10.97
C ASP A 26 2.39 -13.17 -9.92
N LYS A 27 3.64 -12.72 -9.71
CA LYS A 27 4.56 -13.32 -8.74
C LYS A 27 4.18 -12.98 -7.30
N THR A 28 3.67 -11.78 -7.05
CA THR A 28 3.36 -11.31 -5.68
C THR A 28 1.91 -11.50 -5.28
N GLN A 29 1.00 -11.68 -6.25
CA GLN A 29 -0.45 -11.74 -6.05
C GLN A 29 -1.00 -10.52 -5.28
N ILE A 30 -0.30 -9.37 -5.38
CA ILE A 30 -0.73 -8.11 -4.77
C ILE A 30 -1.80 -7.47 -5.66
N ARG A 31 -2.85 -6.93 -5.02
CA ARG A 31 -3.90 -6.16 -5.72
C ARG A 31 -3.29 -4.98 -6.48
N SER A 32 -3.70 -4.77 -7.73
CA SER A 32 -3.11 -3.77 -8.64
C SER A 32 -3.09 -2.35 -8.07
N GLU A 33 -4.15 -1.92 -7.37
CA GLU A 33 -4.19 -0.61 -6.69
C GLU A 33 -3.06 -0.43 -5.67
N LEU A 34 -2.80 -1.47 -4.87
CA LEU A 34 -1.77 -1.44 -3.83
C LEU A 34 -0.39 -1.53 -4.47
N LEU A 35 -0.23 -2.36 -5.50
CA LEU A 35 1.01 -2.51 -6.24
C LEU A 35 1.42 -1.19 -6.92
N LEU A 36 0.49 -0.50 -7.57
CA LEU A 36 0.71 0.83 -8.16
C LEU A 36 1.18 1.84 -7.11
N ALA A 37 0.54 1.87 -5.94
CA ALA A 37 0.92 2.79 -4.87
C ALA A 37 2.35 2.51 -4.36
N ILE A 38 2.70 1.24 -4.17
CA ILE A 38 4.04 0.84 -3.69
C ILE A 38 5.12 1.13 -4.75
N LEU A 39 4.88 0.76 -6.00
CA LEU A 39 5.84 1.00 -7.09
C LEU A 39 6.05 2.49 -7.32
N SER A 40 4.98 3.29 -7.28
CA SER A 40 5.08 4.75 -7.38
C SER A 40 5.94 5.35 -6.28
N ASP A 41 5.92 4.79 -5.08
CA ASP A 41 6.76 5.24 -3.97
C ASP A 41 8.21 4.81 -4.11
N LEU A 42 8.47 3.57 -4.55
CA LEU A 42 9.82 3.11 -4.85
C LEU A 42 10.47 3.89 -6.00
N LEU A 43 9.68 4.31 -7.00
CA LEU A 43 10.09 5.20 -8.09
C LEU A 43 10.42 6.61 -7.58
N LYS A 44 9.59 7.19 -6.71
CA LYS A 44 9.86 8.49 -6.07
C LYS A 44 11.16 8.49 -5.27
N ASN A 45 11.43 7.38 -4.59
CA ASN A 45 12.66 7.18 -3.84
C ASN A 45 13.87 6.85 -4.75
N LYS A 46 13.70 6.84 -6.07
CA LYS A 46 14.73 6.55 -7.09
C LYS A 46 15.41 5.18 -6.95
N LEU A 47 14.76 4.24 -6.26
CA LEU A 47 15.25 2.87 -6.11
C LEU A 47 14.95 2.03 -7.35
N LEU A 48 13.84 2.35 -8.01
CA LEU A 48 13.42 1.75 -9.27
C LEU A 48 13.43 2.81 -10.37
N ILE A 49 13.55 2.37 -11.61
CA ILE A 49 13.51 3.20 -12.82
C ILE A 49 12.46 2.58 -13.74
N CYS A 50 11.55 3.42 -14.24
CA CYS A 50 10.52 3.04 -15.20
C CYS A 50 10.32 4.19 -16.18
N GLY A 51 9.86 3.89 -17.40
CA GLY A 51 9.36 4.92 -18.31
C GLY A 51 8.06 5.52 -17.77
N ASP A 52 8.01 6.83 -17.60
CA ASP A 52 6.80 7.54 -17.20
C ASP A 52 5.84 7.66 -18.40
N PRO A 53 4.53 7.33 -18.25
CA PRO A 53 3.83 6.88 -17.06
C PRO A 53 3.88 5.35 -16.80
N LEU A 54 3.77 4.97 -15.52
CA LEU A 54 3.69 3.56 -15.07
C LEU A 54 2.43 2.88 -15.64
N THR A 55 2.62 2.05 -16.67
CA THR A 55 1.58 1.28 -17.35
C THR A 55 1.77 -0.22 -17.03
N PHE A 56 0.73 -1.04 -17.23
CA PHE A 56 0.78 -2.50 -16.99
C PHE A 56 1.89 -3.22 -17.77
N SER A 57 2.24 -2.71 -18.95
CA SER A 57 3.33 -3.24 -19.78
C SER A 57 4.68 -2.56 -19.54
N SER A 58 4.74 -1.57 -18.64
CA SER A 58 5.97 -0.83 -18.39
C SER A 58 7.02 -1.72 -17.74
N ARG A 59 8.25 -1.64 -18.25
CA ARG A 59 9.41 -2.32 -17.69
C ARG A 59 9.98 -1.50 -16.54
N ILE A 60 10.08 -2.14 -15.39
CA ILE A 60 10.58 -1.58 -14.15
C ILE A 60 11.95 -2.22 -13.92
N LYS A 61 12.99 -1.38 -13.86
CA LYS A 61 14.38 -1.78 -13.64
C LYS A 61 14.86 -1.32 -12.26
N LEU A 62 15.72 -2.10 -11.61
CA LEU A 62 16.44 -1.68 -10.42
C LEU A 62 17.47 -0.58 -10.74
N ALA A 63 17.53 0.48 -9.92
CA ALA A 63 18.52 1.55 -10.07
C ALA A 63 19.90 1.11 -9.57
N GLU A 64 20.80 0.73 -10.48
CA GLU A 64 22.17 0.29 -10.14
C GLU A 64 23.06 1.43 -9.60
N ASN A 65 22.80 2.66 -10.04
CA ASN A 65 23.60 3.85 -9.67
C ASN A 65 22.89 4.72 -8.63
N PHE A 66 22.18 4.12 -7.69
CA PHE A 66 21.48 4.85 -6.65
C PHE A 66 22.47 5.46 -5.63
N ILE A 67 22.44 6.78 -5.49
CA ILE A 67 23.25 7.54 -4.53
C ILE A 67 22.31 8.14 -3.49
N SER A 68 22.63 7.95 -2.21
CA SER A 68 21.89 8.56 -1.10
C SER A 68 22.85 9.09 -0.04
N ASP A 69 22.51 10.26 0.51
CA ASP A 69 23.22 10.88 1.62
C ASP A 69 23.08 10.09 2.94
N LYS A 70 22.10 9.17 3.02
CA LYS A 70 21.81 8.37 4.22
C LYS A 70 21.96 6.88 3.93
N ILE A 71 22.79 6.21 4.72
CA ILE A 71 23.00 4.74 4.67
C ILE A 71 21.70 3.98 5.02
N ARG A 72 20.88 4.54 5.92
CA ARG A 72 19.61 3.94 6.34
C ARG A 72 18.45 4.80 5.86
N LEU A 73 17.73 4.30 4.86
CA LEU A 73 16.50 4.92 4.36
C LEU A 73 15.26 4.32 5.03
N ASN A 74 14.29 5.19 5.33
CA ASN A 74 12.97 4.76 5.76
C ASN A 74 12.02 4.88 4.58
N LEU A 75 11.62 3.75 4.01
CA LEU A 75 10.74 3.67 2.84
C LEU A 75 9.27 3.47 3.24
N ASN A 76 9.01 3.16 4.51
CA ASN A 76 7.65 2.98 5.02
C ASN A 76 7.01 4.33 5.40
N LEU A 77 6.85 5.22 4.42
CA LEU A 77 6.08 6.46 4.60
C LEU A 77 4.61 6.21 4.26
N PRO A 78 3.66 6.75 5.04
CA PRO A 78 2.25 6.55 4.78
C PRO A 78 1.83 7.18 3.44
N PHE A 79 1.15 6.40 2.60
CA PHE A 79 0.60 6.87 1.33
C PHE A 79 -0.62 7.76 1.58
N LYS A 80 -0.72 8.91 0.89
CA LYS A 80 -1.88 9.82 0.97
C LYS A 80 -3.24 9.12 0.74
N SER A 81 -3.26 8.07 -0.08
CA SER A 81 -4.47 7.29 -0.36
C SER A 81 -4.91 6.39 0.80
N ASN A 82 -3.97 5.86 1.59
CA ASN A 82 -4.29 5.06 2.78
C ASN A 82 -4.90 5.95 3.88
N GLU A 83 -4.38 7.17 4.08
CA GLU A 83 -4.93 8.10 5.08
C GLU A 83 -6.41 8.42 4.87
N GLN A 84 -6.87 8.46 3.61
CA GLN A 84 -8.28 8.68 3.32
C GLN A 84 -9.11 7.40 3.52
N LYS A 85 -8.60 6.23 3.11
CA LYS A 85 -9.28 4.94 3.33
C LYS A 85 -9.43 4.65 4.83
N ASP A 86 -8.39 4.93 5.63
CA ASP A 86 -8.39 4.73 7.08
C ASP A 86 -9.36 5.69 7.77
N ARG A 87 -9.39 6.98 7.39
CA ARG A 87 -10.38 7.94 7.89
C ARG A 87 -11.81 7.49 7.61
N ASN A 88 -12.09 7.03 6.39
CA ASN A 88 -13.42 6.54 6.02
C ASN A 88 -13.80 5.29 6.83
N HIS A 89 -12.86 4.39 7.10
CA HIS A 89 -13.09 3.20 7.92
C HIS A 89 -13.40 3.57 9.37
N LEU A 90 -12.64 4.50 9.96
CA LEU A 90 -12.87 4.99 11.32
C LEU A 90 -14.25 5.66 11.46
N VAL A 91 -14.63 6.49 10.49
CA VAL A 91 -15.96 7.14 10.48
C VAL A 91 -17.07 6.09 10.40
N LYS A 92 -16.94 5.09 9.53
CA LYS A 92 -17.93 3.99 9.43
C LYS A 92 -18.02 3.18 10.72
N ALA A 93 -16.90 2.85 11.33
CA ALA A 93 -16.86 2.13 12.60
C ALA A 93 -17.59 2.90 13.71
N ALA A 94 -17.34 4.21 13.83
CA ALA A 94 -18.01 5.07 14.81
C ALA A 94 -19.53 5.15 14.58
N VAL A 95 -19.98 5.21 13.33
CA VAL A 95 -21.42 5.20 12.99
C VAL A 95 -22.06 3.87 13.39
N ASN A 96 -21.42 2.74 13.07
CA ASN A 96 -21.92 1.41 13.42
C ASN A 96 -21.99 1.22 14.94
N GLU A 97 -20.98 1.67 15.68
CA GLU A 97 -20.98 1.62 17.14
C GLU A 97 -22.15 2.40 17.74
N ARG A 98 -22.41 3.62 17.24
CA ARG A 98 -23.57 4.41 17.67
C ARG A 98 -24.90 3.69 17.39
N GLN A 99 -25.04 3.05 16.23
CA GLN A 99 -26.22 2.26 15.90
C GLN A 99 -26.42 1.07 16.87
N MET A 100 -25.36 0.34 17.20
CA MET A 100 -25.42 -0.77 18.15
C MET A 100 -25.81 -0.31 19.55
N ILE A 101 -25.27 0.82 20.01
CA ILE A 101 -25.63 1.41 21.32
C ILE A 101 -27.12 1.80 21.36
N ILE A 102 -27.63 2.43 20.30
CA ILE A 102 -29.04 2.81 20.20
C ILE A 102 -29.95 1.57 20.22
N GLN A 103 -29.61 0.54 19.46
CA GLN A 103 -30.35 -0.73 19.45
C GLN A 103 -30.33 -1.40 20.83
N ALA A 104 -29.17 -1.45 21.49
CA ALA A 104 -29.05 -2.01 22.84
C ALA A 104 -29.91 -1.24 23.86
N ALA A 105 -29.96 0.10 23.76
CA ALA A 105 -30.80 0.94 24.61
C ALA A 105 -32.30 0.68 24.39
N LEU A 106 -32.73 0.53 23.15
CA LEU A 106 -34.11 0.17 22.80
C LEU A 106 -34.51 -1.19 23.40
N VAL A 107 -33.70 -2.23 23.18
CA VAL A 107 -33.95 -3.57 23.76
C VAL A 107 -34.02 -3.51 25.28
N ARG A 108 -33.17 -2.71 25.92
CA ARG A 108 -33.18 -2.52 27.37
C ARG A 108 -34.47 -1.86 27.88
N ILE A 109 -35.00 -0.88 27.15
CA ILE A 109 -36.31 -0.25 27.46
C ILE A 109 -37.44 -1.27 27.25
N MET A 110 -37.42 -2.01 26.14
CA MET A 110 -38.43 -3.02 25.81
C MET A 110 -38.52 -4.13 26.85
N LYS A 111 -37.39 -4.53 27.47
CA LYS A 111 -37.38 -5.54 28.55
C LYS A 111 -37.82 -5.00 29.92
N LYS A 112 -37.81 -3.68 30.12
CA LYS A 112 -38.16 -3.04 31.41
C LYS A 112 -39.64 -2.63 31.49
N ARG A 113 -40.32 -2.54 30.35
CA ARG A 113 -41.79 -2.48 30.30
C ARG A 113 -42.34 -3.90 30.30
#